data_AF-A0A7X1PCV6-F1
#
_entry.id   AF-A0A7X1PCV6-F1
#
_cell.length_a   1.000
_cell.length_b   1.000
_cell.length_c   1.000
_cell.angle_alpha   90.00
_cell.angle_beta   90.00
_cell.angle_gamma   90.00
#
_symmetry.space_group_name_H-M   'P 1'
#
loop_
_entity.id
_entity.type
_entity.pdbx_description
1 polymer ?
#
loop_
_entity_poly.entity_id
_entity_poly.type
_entity_poly.pdbx_seq_one_letter_code
_entity_poly.pdbx_strand_id
1 'polypeptide(L)'
;MLDDTATAIVLLLFLSAAVERGVEVVLSALDGWQAPAQRRLLAVGLSAALSAAIAFGLELDLIGPLLSEEALTLTQARAATAIALAGGSGPAHELIRLIEEAKARLKAGSSGA
;
A
#
# COMPACT_ATOMS: atom_id res chain seq x y z
N MET A 1 -6.97 -19.62 22.23
CA MET A 1 -7.36 -19.44 20.82
C MET A 1 -7.14 -17.98 20.50
N LEU A 2 -6.35 -17.65 19.48
CA LEU A 2 -6.32 -16.28 18.97
C LEU A 2 -7.69 -16.02 18.33
N ASP A 3 -8.30 -14.90 18.70
CA ASP A 3 -9.46 -14.33 18.01
C ASP A 3 -9.13 -14.19 16.51
N ASP A 4 -10.08 -14.46 15.62
CA ASP A 4 -9.92 -14.33 14.16
C ASP A 4 -9.44 -12.93 13.78
N THR A 5 -9.86 -11.92 14.54
CA THR A 5 -9.40 -10.53 14.45
C THR A 5 -7.89 -10.41 14.70
N ALA A 6 -7.40 -11.03 15.78
CA ALA A 6 -5.98 -10.97 16.15
C ALA A 6 -5.11 -11.70 15.11
N THR A 7 -5.60 -12.81 14.58
CA THR A 7 -4.92 -13.55 13.51
C THR A 7 -4.85 -12.72 12.23
N ALA A 8 -5.94 -12.06 11.84
CA ALA A 8 -5.97 -11.19 10.67
C ALA A 8 -4.98 -10.01 10.79
N ILE A 9 -4.90 -9.39 11.97
CA ILE A 9 -3.93 -8.31 12.24
C ILE A 9 -2.49 -8.81 12.11
N VAL A 10 -2.17 -9.95 12.73
CA VAL A 10 -0.81 -10.53 12.65
C VAL A 10 -0.43 -10.85 11.21
N LEU A 11 -1.35 -11.41 10.44
CA LEU A 11 -1.13 -11.71 9.02
C LEU A 11 -0.97 -10.43 8.19
N LEU A 12 -1.77 -9.39 8.43
CA LEU A 12 -1.63 -8.10 7.75
C LEU A 12 -0.25 -7.48 8.00
N LEU A 13 0.21 -7.48 9.26
CA LEU A 13 1.52 -6.93 9.61
C LEU A 13 2.66 -7.72 8.97
N PHE A 14 2.59 -9.05 9.04
CA PHE A 14 3.60 -9.93 8.47
C PHE A 14 3.68 -9.79 6.94
N LEU A 15 2.53 -9.81 6.27
CA LEU A 15 2.45 -9.71 4.82
C LEU A 15 2.82 -8.31 4.33
N SER A 16 2.48 -7.25 5.06
CA SER A 16 2.91 -5.90 4.71
C SER A 16 4.43 -5.76 4.80
N ALA A 17 5.07 -6.32 5.84
CA ALA A 17 6.53 -6.38 5.93
C ALA A 17 7.15 -7.20 4.79
N ALA A 18 6.52 -8.32 4.38
CA ALA A 18 6.98 -9.12 3.26
C ALA A 18 6.89 -8.36 1.92
N VAL A 19 5.81 -7.60 1.69
CA VAL A 19 5.65 -6.74 0.51
C VAL A 19 6.72 -5.65 0.50
N GLU A 20 6.94 -4.96 1.61
CA GLU A 20 7.98 -3.93 1.72
C GLU A 20 9.36 -4.48 1.37
N ARG A 21 9.75 -5.63 1.94
CA ARG A 21 11.01 -6.31 1.62
C ARG A 21 11.09 -6.75 0.17
N GLY A 22 9.99 -7.25 -0.39
CA GLY A 22 9.93 -7.61 -1.81
C GLY A 22 10.18 -6.40 -2.72
N VAL A 23 9.56 -5.26 -2.42
CA VAL A 23 9.75 -4.00 -3.15
C VAL A 23 11.20 -3.51 -3.00
N GLU A 24 11.76 -3.51 -1.79
CA GLU A 24 13.15 -3.14 -1.55
C GLU A 24 14.12 -3.97 -2.40
N VAL A 25 13.98 -5.30 -2.38
CA VAL A 25 14.84 -6.22 -3.15
C VAL A 25 14.78 -5.90 -4.65
N VAL A 26 13.59 -5.69 -5.19
CA VAL A 26 13.43 -5.34 -6.61
C VAL A 26 14.03 -3.98 -6.92
N LEU A 27 13.81 -2.97 -6.08
CA LEU A 27 14.36 -1.63 -6.30
C LEU A 27 15.89 -1.61 -6.16
N SER A 28 16.45 -2.38 -5.23
CA SER A 28 17.91 -2.54 -5.08
C SER A 28 18.53 -3.26 -6.28
N ALA A 29 17.83 -4.21 -6.89
CA ALA A 29 18.30 -4.85 -8.12
C ALA A 29 18.28 -3.89 -9.33
N LEU A 30 17.50 -2.81 -9.26
CA LEU A 30 17.37 -1.79 -10.30
C LEU A 30 18.13 -0.50 -9.97
N ASP A 31 19.01 -0.53 -8.96
CA ASP A 31 19.66 0.69 -8.47
C ASP A 31 20.54 1.33 -9.56
N GLY A 32 20.49 2.66 -9.67
CA GLY A 32 21.18 3.43 -10.70
C GLY A 32 20.52 3.52 -12.08
N TRP A 33 19.42 2.79 -12.35
CA TRP A 33 18.73 2.84 -13.66
C TRP A 33 17.68 3.95 -13.79
N GLN A 34 17.33 4.64 -12.70
CA GLN A 34 16.10 5.42 -12.62
C GLN A 34 16.29 6.76 -11.92
N ALA A 35 15.63 7.80 -12.43
CA ALA A 35 15.52 9.06 -11.72
C ALA A 35 14.70 8.88 -10.42
N PRO A 36 14.93 9.69 -9.37
CA PRO A 36 14.25 9.55 -8.07
C PRO A 36 12.72 9.48 -8.15
N ALA A 37 12.10 10.24 -9.06
CA ALA A 37 10.66 10.23 -9.27
C ALA A 37 10.15 8.90 -9.87
N GLN A 38 10.89 8.32 -10.82
CA GLN A 38 10.55 7.03 -11.44
C GLN A 38 10.67 5.89 -10.43
N ARG A 39 11.71 5.93 -9.59
CA ARG A 39 11.89 4.97 -8.49
C ARG A 39 10.70 4.95 -7.54
N ARG A 40 10.15 6.13 -7.19
CA ARG A 40 8.96 6.23 -6.35
C ARG A 40 7.72 5.65 -7.02
N LEU A 41 7.48 5.98 -8.29
CA LEU A 41 6.35 5.42 -9.04
C LEU A 41 6.43 3.90 -9.15
N LEU A 42 7.64 3.36 -9.37
CA LEU A 42 7.88 1.93 -9.39
C LEU A 42 7.68 1.29 -8.02
N ALA A 43 8.13 1.93 -6.93
CA ALA A 43 7.89 1.46 -5.57
C ALA A 43 6.38 1.34 -5.26
N VAL A 44 5.60 2.38 -5.60
CA VAL A 44 4.15 2.40 -5.42
C VAL A 44 3.48 1.33 -6.30
N GLY A 45 3.86 1.25 -7.58
CA GLY A 45 3.31 0.28 -8.52
C GLY A 45 3.62 -1.16 -8.13
N LEU A 46 4.86 -1.46 -7.71
CA LEU A 46 5.26 -2.78 -7.22
C LEU A 46 4.55 -3.13 -5.93
N SER A 47 4.42 -2.19 -4.99
CA SER A 47 3.69 -2.42 -3.74
C SER A 47 2.23 -2.77 -4.01
N ALA A 48 1.56 -2.01 -4.88
CA ALA A 48 0.18 -2.29 -5.29
C ALA A 48 0.05 -3.63 -6.01
N ALA A 49 0.96 -3.94 -6.95
CA ALA A 49 0.94 -5.17 -7.72
C ALA A 49 1.18 -6.41 -6.86
N LEU A 50 2.21 -6.41 -5.98
CA LEU A 50 2.48 -7.51 -5.06
C LEU A 50 1.32 -7.70 -4.09
N SER A 51 0.80 -6.62 -3.52
CA SER A 51 -0.30 -6.69 -2.57
C SER A 51 -1.59 -7.23 -3.19
N ALA A 52 -1.89 -6.82 -4.43
CA ALA A 52 -3.01 -7.37 -5.19
C ALA A 52 -2.77 -8.85 -5.53
N ALA A 53 -1.56 -9.22 -5.96
CA ALA A 53 -1.22 -10.62 -6.25
C ALA A 53 -1.35 -11.50 -5.00
N ILE A 54 -0.95 -11.01 -3.82
CA ILE A 54 -1.12 -11.72 -2.56
C ILE A 54 -2.61 -11.84 -2.19
N ALA A 55 -3.35 -10.73 -2.18
CA ALA A 55 -4.75 -10.73 -1.74
C ALA A 55 -5.65 -11.54 -2.67
N PHE A 56 -5.51 -11.40 -3.99
CA PHE A 56 -6.34 -12.12 -4.96
C PHE A 56 -5.80 -13.52 -5.28
N GLY A 57 -4.49 -13.68 -5.39
CA GLY A 57 -3.87 -14.98 -5.72
C GLY A 57 -3.95 -15.99 -4.58
N LEU A 58 -3.94 -15.54 -3.33
CA LEU A 58 -4.15 -16.38 -2.15
C LEU A 58 -5.57 -16.29 -1.60
N GLU A 59 -6.47 -15.59 -2.32
CA GLU A 59 -7.88 -15.48 -1.94
C GLU A 59 -8.13 -14.89 -0.54
N LEU A 60 -7.19 -14.10 -0.01
CA LEU A 60 -7.14 -13.62 1.36
C LEU A 60 -8.15 -12.51 1.64
N ASP A 61 -8.95 -12.74 2.68
CA ASP A 61 -9.78 -11.71 3.31
C ASP A 61 -9.30 -11.46 4.75
N LEU A 62 -8.47 -10.43 4.92
CA LEU A 62 -7.96 -10.03 6.23
C LEU A 62 -8.67 -8.79 6.78
N ILE A 63 -9.52 -8.15 5.98
CA ILE A 63 -10.27 -6.95 6.38
C ILE A 63 -11.67 -7.33 6.85
N GLY A 64 -12.29 -8.37 6.28
CA GLY A 64 -13.59 -8.89 6.69
C GLY A 64 -13.66 -9.19 8.19
N PRO A 65 -12.71 -9.93 8.79
CA PRO A 65 -12.69 -10.17 10.24
C PRO A 65 -12.51 -8.90 11.10
N LEU A 66 -12.01 -7.80 10.53
CA LEU A 66 -11.83 -6.52 11.24
C LEU A 66 -13.06 -5.61 11.17
N LEU A 67 -13.96 -5.86 10.22
CA LEU A 67 -15.19 -5.12 10.03
C LEU A 67 -16.34 -5.97 10.54
N SER A 68 -16.88 -5.63 11.71
CA SER A 68 -18.00 -6.35 12.32
C SER A 68 -19.20 -6.48 11.35
N GLU A 69 -19.33 -7.67 10.78
CA GLU A 69 -20.43 -8.30 10.01
C GLU A 69 -21.10 -7.59 8.82
N GLU A 70 -20.94 -6.30 8.56
CA GLU A 70 -21.65 -5.65 7.44
C GLU A 70 -20.75 -4.77 6.57
N ALA A 71 -20.62 -5.14 5.28
CA ALA A 71 -20.87 -4.27 4.11
C ALA A 71 -20.04 -4.62 2.86
N LEU A 72 -19.01 -5.48 2.94
CA LEU A 72 -18.13 -5.74 1.80
C LEU A 72 -18.40 -7.09 1.15
N THR A 73 -18.58 -7.07 -0.17
CA THR A 73 -18.48 -8.29 -0.98
C THR A 73 -17.07 -8.87 -0.85
N LEU A 74 -16.92 -10.17 -1.05
CA LEU A 74 -15.65 -10.88 -0.90
C LEU A 74 -14.54 -10.28 -1.80
N THR A 75 -14.91 -9.82 -3.00
CA THR A 75 -14.02 -9.09 -3.92
C THR A 75 -13.57 -7.73 -3.34
N GLN A 76 -14.48 -6.99 -2.69
CA GLN A 76 -14.15 -5.72 -2.05
C GLN A 76 -13.28 -5.93 -0.80
N ALA A 77 -13.52 -6.99 -0.03
CA ALA A 77 -12.72 -7.33 1.14
C ALA A 77 -11.27 -7.72 0.75
N ARG A 78 -11.12 -8.44 -0.37
CA ARG A 78 -9.81 -8.72 -0.99
C ARG A 78 -9.14 -7.46 -1.54
N ALA A 79 -9.89 -6.57 -2.19
CA ALA A 79 -9.35 -5.29 -2.64
C ALA A 79 -8.89 -4.41 -1.46
N ALA A 80 -9.68 -4.38 -0.37
CA ALA A 80 -9.31 -3.67 0.84
C ALA A 80 -8.07 -4.29 1.50
N THR A 81 -7.95 -5.63 1.50
CA THR A 81 -6.76 -6.35 1.95
C THR A 81 -5.54 -5.96 1.10
N ALA A 82 -5.65 -5.92 -0.23
CA ALA A 82 -4.58 -5.48 -1.12
C ALA A 82 -4.15 -4.03 -0.83
N ILE A 83 -5.11 -3.13 -0.61
CA ILE A 83 -4.82 -1.73 -0.27
C ILE A 83 -4.13 -1.63 1.09
N ALA A 84 -4.60 -2.37 2.09
CA ALA A 84 -4.01 -2.38 3.43
C ALA A 84 -2.56 -2.89 3.40
N LEU A 85 -2.30 -3.97 2.65
CA LEU A 85 -0.96 -4.51 2.44
C LEU A 85 -0.04 -3.53 1.70
N ALA A 86 -0.57 -2.84 0.69
CA ALA A 86 0.19 -1.88 -0.11
C ALA A 86 0.51 -0.57 0.64
N GLY A 87 -0.27 -0.24 1.67
CA GLY A 87 -0.38 1.12 2.21
C GLY A 87 -0.16 1.29 3.70
N GLY A 88 0.24 0.25 4.46
CA GLY A 88 0.36 0.33 5.92
C GLY A 88 1.23 1.46 6.48
N SER A 89 2.20 2.02 5.73
CA SER A 89 2.95 3.20 6.19
C SER A 89 3.77 3.94 5.11
N GLY A 90 4.40 3.26 4.14
CA GLY A 90 5.36 3.93 3.24
C GLY A 90 4.72 4.66 2.03
N PRO A 91 4.03 3.93 1.13
CA PRO A 91 3.52 4.51 -0.12
C PRO A 91 2.41 5.56 0.07
N ALA A 92 1.55 5.38 1.07
CA ALA A 92 0.48 6.32 1.39
C ALA A 92 1.02 7.64 1.96
N HIS A 93 2.00 7.59 2.87
CA HIS A 93 2.66 8.81 3.37
C HIS A 93 3.38 9.57 2.26
N GLU A 94 4.05 8.87 1.33
CA GLU A 94 4.74 9.52 0.22
C GLU A 94 3.77 10.16 -0.77
N LEU A 95 2.61 9.53 -1.02
CA LEU A 95 1.55 10.11 -1.84
C LEU A 95 0.95 11.37 -1.18
N ILE A 96 0.68 11.32 0.13
CA ILE A 96 0.19 12.47 0.90
C ILE A 96 1.21 13.61 0.85
N ARG A 97 2.49 13.31 1.08
CA ARG A 97 3.60 14.28 1.00
C ARG A 97 3.66 14.96 -0.37
N LEU A 98 3.56 14.20 -1.46
CA LEU A 98 3.56 14.74 -2.83
C LEU A 98 2.34 15.62 -3.12
N ILE A 99 1.16 15.26 -2.61
CA ILE A 99 -0.06 16.06 -2.72
C ILE A 99 0.08 17.38 -1.96
N GLU A 100 0.68 17.37 -0.76
CA GLU A 100 0.95 18.57 0.03
C GLU A 100 1.97 19.50 -0.64
N GLU A 101 3.07 18.96 -1.18
CA GLU A 101 4.06 19.72 -1.96
C GLU A 101 3.44 20.38 -3.20
N ALA A 102 2.58 19.66 -3.92
CA ALA A 102 1.88 20.19 -5.08
C ALA A 102 0.91 21.32 -4.70
N LYS A 103 0.15 21.17 -3.61
CA LYS A 103 -0.74 22.22 -3.08
C LYS A 103 0.04 23.48 -2.67
N ALA A 104 1.18 23.31 -2.00
CA ALA A 104 2.02 24.43 -1.58
C ALA A 104 2.54 25.24 -2.78
N ARG A 105 2.97 24.55 -3.85
CA ARG A 105 3.41 25.19 -5.10
C ARG A 105 2.29 25.96 -5.80
N LEU A 106 1.08 25.40 -5.84
CA LEU A 106 -0.09 26.08 -6.43
C LEU A 106 -0.48 27.33 -5.64
N LYS A 107 -0.44 27.27 -4.31
CA LYS A 107 -0.76 28.39 -3.43
C LYS A 107 0.31 29.50 -3.48
N ALA A 108 1.58 29.13 -3.63
CA ALA A 108 2.67 30.09 -3.83
C ALA A 108 2.60 30.75 -5.22
N GLY A 109 2.20 29.99 -6.26
CA GLY A 109 2.00 30.52 -7.61
C GLY A 109 0.78 31.43 -7.76
N SER A 110 -0.28 31.24 -6.96
CA SER A 110 -1.49 32.09 -7.00
C SER A 110 -1.37 33.39 -6.21
N SER A 111 -0.30 33.61 -5.45
CA SER A 111 -0.08 34.81 -4.64
C SER A 111 0.85 35.84 -5.31
N GLY A 112 1.31 35.55 -6.52
CA GLY A 112 2.19 36.40 -7.33
C GLY A 112 1.61 36.85 -8.67
N ALA A 113 0.29 36.71 -8.86
CA ALA A 113 -0.46 37.20 -10.02
C ALA A 113 -1.55 38.17 -9.55
#